data_AF-X1RUE5-F1
#
_entry.id   AF-X1RUE5-F1
#
_cell.length_a   1.000
_cell.length_b   1.000
_cell.length_c   1.000
_cell.angle_alpha   90.00
_cell.angle_beta   90.00
_cell.angle_gamma   90.00
#
_symmetry.space_group_name_H-M   'P 1'
#
loop_
_entity.id
_entity.type
_entity.pdbx_description
1 polymer ?
#
loop_
_entity_poly.entity_id
_entity_poly.type
_entity_poly.pdbx_seq_one_letter_code
_entity_poly.pdbx_strand_id
1 'polypeptide(L)'
;GLVIGCVDNGLARGDIARAVSDMPHPKWWVDSGNGDNYGQILIGNTDVQTEMTPEDDIYWGLPLPTIQKPELLAQTPNTRSCAEVAEEQGPTINLMMAAAVVEVVRRLIDGTCSWVQLYIDMEAGAFVPVLATPETLKPLKKRKGGSHGQPKR
;
A
#
# COMPACT_ATOMS: atom_id res chain seq x y z
N GLY A 1 12.86 -3.74 7.93
CA GLY A 1 12.72 -4.30 6.57
C GLY A 1 11.83 -3.42 5.74
N LEU A 2 12.02 -3.46 4.42
CA LEU A 2 11.17 -2.80 3.43
C LEU A 2 10.76 -3.86 2.40
N VAL A 3 9.46 -3.96 2.12
CA VAL A 3 8.89 -4.79 1.07
C VAL A 3 8.20 -3.89 0.05
N ILE A 4 8.51 -4.11 -1.22
CA ILE A 4 7.87 -3.41 -2.35
C ILE A 4 7.01 -4.44 -3.08
N GLY A 5 5.70 -4.27 -3.03
CA GLY A 5 4.72 -5.11 -3.73
C GLY A 5 4.39 -4.51 -5.09
N CYS A 6 4.71 -5.22 -6.17
CA CYS A 6 4.34 -4.88 -7.54
C CYS A 6 3.65 -6.08 -8.20
N VAL A 7 2.68 -6.66 -7.49
CA VAL A 7 1.97 -7.88 -7.92
C VAL A 7 0.58 -7.53 -8.44
N ASP A 8 0.03 -8.39 -9.29
CA ASP A 8 -1.20 -8.15 -10.05
C ASP A 8 -2.45 -8.81 -9.47
N ASN A 9 -2.33 -9.53 -8.36
CA ASN A 9 -3.42 -10.33 -7.82
C ASN A 9 -3.47 -10.34 -6.29
N GLY A 10 -4.66 -10.62 -5.76
CA GLY A 10 -4.94 -10.59 -4.33
C GLY A 10 -4.27 -11.72 -3.55
N LEU A 11 -4.04 -12.88 -4.17
CA LEU A 11 -3.36 -14.01 -3.53
C LEU A 11 -1.90 -13.65 -3.21
N ALA A 12 -1.18 -13.11 -4.19
CA ALA A 12 0.19 -12.64 -4.02
C ALA A 12 0.28 -11.50 -3.00
N ARG A 13 -0.67 -10.55 -3.00
CA ARG A 13 -0.74 -9.52 -1.95
C ARG A 13 -1.01 -10.13 -0.57
N GLY A 14 -1.80 -11.19 -0.48
CA GLY A 14 -2.05 -11.92 0.76
C GLY A 14 -0.79 -12.60 1.30
N ASP A 15 0.02 -13.20 0.43
CA ASP A 15 1.30 -13.80 0.80
C ASP A 15 2.31 -12.74 1.27
N ILE A 16 2.37 -11.59 0.60
CA ILE A 16 3.16 -10.44 1.06
C ILE A 16 2.67 -9.98 2.44
N ALA A 17 1.35 -9.84 2.65
CA ALA A 17 0.80 -9.41 3.93
C ALA A 17 1.18 -10.37 5.08
N ARG A 18 1.19 -11.68 4.82
CA ARG A 18 1.65 -12.69 5.78
C ARG A 18 3.14 -12.52 6.07
N ALA A 19 3.98 -12.46 5.03
CA ALA A 19 5.43 -12.31 5.17
C ALA A 19 5.83 -11.01 5.90
N VAL A 20 5.16 -9.90 5.59
CA VAL A 20 5.38 -8.60 6.27
C VAL A 20 4.98 -8.71 7.74
N SER A 21 3.89 -9.40 8.08
CA SER A 21 3.45 -9.56 9.47
C SER A 21 4.53 -10.22 10.34
N ASP A 22 5.23 -11.21 9.79
CA ASP A 22 6.30 -11.98 10.44
C ASP A 22 7.66 -11.24 10.50
N MET A 23 7.81 -10.11 9.80
CA MET A 23 9.05 -9.33 9.84
C MET A 23 9.23 -8.59 11.18
N PRO A 24 10.48 -8.50 11.69
CA PRO A 24 10.79 -7.65 12.82
C PRO A 24 10.61 -6.16 12.47
N HIS A 25 10.20 -5.37 13.46
CA HIS A 25 10.04 -3.93 13.32
C HIS A 25 11.40 -3.20 13.21
N PRO A 26 11.47 -2.07 12.47
CA PRO A 26 10.40 -1.49 11.65
C PRO A 26 10.19 -2.29 10.34
N LYS A 27 8.94 -2.49 9.93
CA LYS A 27 8.54 -3.30 8.76
C LYS A 27 7.66 -2.55 7.77
N TRP A 28 8.25 -1.88 6.80
CA TRP A 28 7.50 -1.11 5.80
C TRP A 28 7.05 -1.98 4.63
N TRP A 29 5.82 -1.77 4.19
CA TRP A 29 5.28 -2.29 2.94
C TRP A 29 4.75 -1.14 2.08
N VAL A 30 5.33 -1.01 0.90
CA VAL A 30 4.85 -0.16 -0.19
C VAL A 30 4.18 -1.07 -1.22
N ASP A 31 2.85 -1.10 -1.25
CA ASP A 31 2.08 -1.82 -2.26
C ASP A 31 1.82 -0.90 -3.45
N SER A 32 1.96 -1.43 -4.66
CA SER A 32 1.70 -0.71 -5.91
C SER A 32 0.86 -1.55 -6.85
N GLY A 33 0.02 -0.87 -7.62
CA GLY A 33 -0.74 -1.47 -8.71
C GLY A 33 -1.26 -0.40 -9.65
N ASN A 34 -1.59 -0.81 -10.87
CA ASN A 34 -2.13 0.06 -11.89
C ASN A 34 -3.18 -0.65 -12.74
N GLY A 35 -4.08 0.17 -13.31
CA GLY A 35 -4.85 -0.18 -14.48
C GLY A 35 -4.21 0.43 -15.73
N ASP A 36 -5.02 0.65 -16.76
CA ASP A 36 -4.57 1.15 -18.07
C ASP A 36 -3.98 2.56 -17.97
N ASN A 37 -4.73 3.49 -17.36
CA ASN A 37 -4.39 4.92 -17.30
C ASN A 37 -4.35 5.47 -15.87
N TYR A 38 -4.31 4.62 -14.86
CA TYR A 38 -4.29 5.05 -13.47
C TYR A 38 -3.47 4.10 -12.60
N GLY A 39 -2.99 4.61 -11.48
CA GLY A 39 -2.13 3.89 -10.57
C GLY A 39 -2.39 4.23 -9.12
N GLN A 40 -2.03 3.32 -8.23
CA GLN A 40 -2.11 3.51 -6.79
C GLN A 40 -0.87 2.95 -6.11
N ILE A 41 -0.40 3.69 -5.11
CA ILE A 41 0.60 3.24 -4.15
C ILE A 41 0.02 3.40 -2.75
N LEU A 42 0.13 2.37 -1.92
CA LEU A 42 -0.27 2.37 -0.51
C LEU A 42 0.94 2.10 0.37
N ILE A 43 1.08 2.87 1.45
CA ILE A 43 2.25 2.82 2.34
C ILE A 43 1.78 2.49 3.75
N GLY A 44 2.34 1.44 4.35
CA GLY A 44 1.98 1.01 5.69
C GLY A 44 3.02 0.13 6.34
N ASN A 45 2.98 0.05 7.67
CA ASN A 45 3.91 -0.78 8.46
C ASN A 45 3.30 -1.38 9.73
N THR A 46 2.07 -1.01 10.07
CA THR A 46 1.45 -1.47 11.31
C THR A 46 -0.04 -1.73 11.17
N ASP A 47 -0.51 -2.67 11.97
CA ASP A 47 -1.91 -3.00 12.16
C ASP A 47 -2.39 -2.71 13.60
N VAL A 48 -1.54 -2.00 14.37
CA VAL A 48 -1.74 -1.59 15.76
C VAL A 48 -2.12 -0.11 15.81
N GLN A 49 -3.32 0.19 16.28
CA GLN A 49 -3.87 1.57 16.24
C GLN A 49 -3.08 2.57 17.08
N THR A 50 -2.47 2.12 18.18
CA THR A 50 -1.67 2.97 19.08
C THR A 50 -0.34 3.37 18.46
N GLU A 51 0.15 2.65 17.46
CA GLU A 51 1.35 3.02 16.70
C GLU A 51 1.05 4.05 15.61
N MET A 52 -0.23 4.24 15.25
CA MET A 52 -0.70 5.19 14.24
C MET A 52 -0.98 6.58 14.83
N THR A 53 -0.18 7.01 15.79
CA THR A 53 -0.22 8.34 16.39
C THR A 53 1.04 9.09 16.01
N PRO A 54 0.93 10.40 15.70
CA PRO A 54 2.11 11.16 15.35
C PRO A 54 2.97 11.43 16.59
N GLU A 55 4.28 11.50 16.38
CA GLU A 55 5.25 12.05 17.31
C GLU A 55 5.87 13.27 16.63
N ASP A 56 5.74 14.45 17.23
CA ASP A 56 6.17 15.74 16.62
C ASP A 56 5.64 15.96 15.19
N ASP A 57 4.35 15.69 14.97
CA ASP A 57 3.66 15.71 13.66
C ASP A 57 4.17 14.70 12.62
N ILE A 58 5.06 13.78 13.01
CA ILE A 58 5.58 12.70 12.16
C ILE A 58 4.86 11.38 12.46
N TYR A 59 4.36 10.73 11.41
CA TYR A 59 3.74 9.41 11.52
C TYR A 59 4.76 8.29 11.29
N TRP A 60 5.17 7.65 12.38
CA TRP A 60 6.04 6.48 12.34
C TRP A 60 5.27 5.18 12.07
N GLY A 61 3.97 5.15 12.37
CA GLY A 61 3.07 4.04 12.10
C GLY A 61 1.96 4.42 11.12
N LEU A 62 1.88 3.70 10.01
CA LEU A 62 0.82 3.81 9.00
C LEU A 62 0.09 2.46 8.84
N PRO A 63 -1.24 2.47 8.63
CA PRO A 63 -2.01 1.26 8.46
C PRO A 63 -1.51 0.44 7.27
N LEU A 64 -1.34 -0.87 7.45
CA LEU A 64 -0.94 -1.76 6.36
C LEU A 64 -1.85 -1.60 5.11
N PRO A 65 -1.32 -1.74 3.88
CA PRO A 65 -2.10 -1.65 2.65
C PRO A 65 -3.44 -2.40 2.66
N THR A 66 -3.47 -3.60 3.24
CA THR A 66 -4.68 -4.44 3.37
C THR A 66 -5.72 -3.91 4.37
N ILE A 67 -5.34 -3.04 5.31
CA ILE A 67 -6.27 -2.33 6.21
C ILE A 67 -6.85 -1.10 5.49
N GLN A 68 -6.02 -0.43 4.71
CA GLN A 68 -6.43 0.72 3.91
C GLN A 68 -7.46 0.32 2.85
N LYS A 69 -7.15 -0.77 2.13
CA LYS A 69 -7.91 -1.29 1.00
C LYS A 69 -8.08 -2.82 1.12
N PRO A 70 -9.02 -3.32 1.94
CA PRO A 70 -9.27 -4.75 2.10
C PRO A 70 -9.62 -5.46 0.78
N GLU A 71 -10.23 -4.73 -0.16
CA GLU A 71 -10.57 -5.21 -1.50
C GLU A 71 -9.36 -5.70 -2.31
N LEU A 72 -8.13 -5.28 -1.96
CA LEU A 72 -6.90 -5.76 -2.60
C LEU A 72 -6.74 -7.28 -2.53
N LEU A 73 -7.19 -7.90 -1.43
CA LEU A 73 -7.09 -9.35 -1.24
C LEU A 73 -8.10 -10.13 -2.07
N ALA A 74 -9.14 -9.46 -2.57
CA ALA A 74 -10.17 -10.06 -3.41
C ALA A 74 -9.88 -9.90 -4.92
N GLN A 75 -8.77 -9.26 -5.30
CA GLN A 75 -8.42 -9.08 -6.70
C GLN A 75 -8.12 -10.43 -7.36
N THR A 76 -8.97 -10.80 -8.32
CA THR A 76 -8.76 -12.00 -9.12
C THR A 76 -7.55 -11.82 -10.01
N PRO A 77 -6.71 -12.86 -10.18
CA PRO A 77 -5.64 -12.83 -11.16
C PRO A 77 -6.22 -12.55 -12.55
N ASN A 78 -5.57 -11.68 -13.31
CA ASN A 78 -5.86 -11.59 -14.73
C ASN A 78 -5.56 -12.95 -15.37
N THR A 79 -6.42 -13.39 -16.29
CA THR A 79 -6.20 -14.64 -17.05
C THR A 79 -5.02 -14.53 -18.02
N ARG A 80 -4.54 -13.30 -18.25
CA ARG A 80 -3.35 -12.95 -19.02
C ARG A 80 -2.23 -12.55 -18.07
N SER A 81 -0.99 -12.87 -18.42
CA SER A 81 0.18 -12.46 -17.66
C SER A 81 0.37 -10.94 -17.69
N CYS A 82 1.01 -10.36 -16.66
CA CYS A 82 1.34 -8.92 -16.62
C CYS A 82 2.08 -8.44 -17.87
N ALA A 83 2.90 -9.31 -18.48
CA ALA A 83 3.66 -8.99 -19.69
C ALA A 83 2.72 -8.82 -20.90
N GLU A 84 1.72 -9.70 -21.05
CA GLU A 84 0.73 -9.63 -22.13
C GLU A 84 -0.21 -8.42 -21.94
N VAL A 85 -0.56 -8.09 -20.69
CA VAL A 85 -1.35 -6.90 -20.38
C VAL A 85 -0.55 -5.61 -20.64
N ALA A 86 0.77 -5.62 -20.40
CA ALA A 86 1.64 -4.48 -20.67
C ALA A 86 1.76 -4.14 -22.16
N GLU A 87 1.63 -5.12 -23.05
CA GLU A 87 1.59 -4.87 -24.50
C GLU A 87 0.33 -4.09 -24.92
N GLU A 88 -0.79 -4.25 -24.21
CA GLU A 88 -2.05 -3.53 -24.47
C GLU A 88 -2.15 -2.19 -23.72
N GLN A 89 -1.70 -2.13 -22.46
CA GLN A 89 -1.76 -0.93 -21.60
C GLN A 89 -0.72 0.14 -21.94
N GLY A 90 0.25 -0.18 -22.80
CA GLY A 90 1.38 0.67 -23.10
C GLY A 90 2.41 0.69 -21.96
N PRO A 91 3.72 0.66 -22.26
CA PRO A 91 4.77 0.54 -21.24
C PRO A 91 4.88 1.77 -20.32
N THR A 92 4.24 2.88 -20.66
CA THR A 92 4.40 4.18 -20.01
C THR A 92 3.84 4.20 -18.59
N ILE A 93 2.67 3.61 -18.33
CA ILE A 93 2.09 3.59 -16.97
C ILE A 93 2.95 2.77 -16.02
N ASN A 94 3.46 1.62 -16.46
CA ASN A 94 4.34 0.78 -15.65
C ASN A 94 5.64 1.51 -15.28
N LEU A 95 6.22 2.25 -16.23
CA LEU A 95 7.40 3.08 -15.96
C LEU A 95 7.09 4.22 -14.97
N MET A 96 5.95 4.90 -15.12
CA MET A 96 5.53 5.94 -14.18
C MET A 96 5.26 5.40 -12.78
N MET A 97 4.62 4.23 -12.67
CA MET A 97 4.43 3.54 -11.39
C MET A 97 5.78 3.19 -10.76
N ALA A 98 6.71 2.62 -11.51
CA ALA A 98 8.03 2.30 -10.99
C ALA A 98 8.77 3.55 -10.50
N ALA A 99 8.75 4.64 -11.26
CA ALA A 99 9.35 5.91 -10.86
C ALA A 99 8.69 6.49 -9.58
N ALA A 100 7.36 6.43 -9.50
CA ALA A 100 6.62 6.89 -8.32
C ALA A 100 6.92 6.05 -7.07
N VAL A 101 7.02 4.72 -7.22
CA VAL A 101 7.43 3.83 -6.12
C VAL A 101 8.84 4.17 -5.65
N VAL A 102 9.78 4.42 -6.57
CA VAL A 102 11.15 4.84 -6.20
C VAL A 102 11.15 6.16 -5.43
N GLU A 103 10.34 7.15 -5.85
CA GLU A 103 10.22 8.42 -5.11
C GLU A 103 9.61 8.23 -3.72
N VAL A 104 8.60 7.38 -3.58
CA VAL A 104 8.03 7.01 -2.26
C VAL A 104 9.10 6.38 -1.37
N VAL A 105 9.84 5.41 -1.88
CA VAL A 105 10.89 4.71 -1.13
C VAL A 105 12.00 5.67 -0.73
N ARG A 106 12.45 6.56 -1.63
CA ARG A 106 13.45 7.59 -1.32
C ARG A 106 12.98 8.46 -0.16
N ARG A 107 11.74 8.99 -0.22
CA ARG A 107 11.16 9.79 0.87
C ARG A 107 11.03 9.03 2.18
N LEU A 108 10.71 7.73 2.14
CA LEU A 108 10.63 6.89 3.34
C LEU A 108 12.00 6.72 3.99
N ILE A 109 13.04 6.46 3.18
CA ILE A 109 14.42 6.34 3.65
C ILE A 109 14.91 7.67 4.24
N ASP A 110 14.59 8.79 3.59
CA ASP A 110 14.96 10.13 4.02
C ASP A 110 14.14 10.62 5.24
N GLY A 111 13.09 9.89 5.64
CA GLY A 111 12.19 10.28 6.73
C GLY A 111 11.28 11.47 6.39
N THR A 112 11.12 11.80 5.10
CA THR A 112 10.32 12.95 4.62
C THR A 112 8.99 12.53 4.01
N CYS A 113 8.62 11.25 4.06
CA CYS A 113 7.37 10.76 3.48
C CYS A 113 6.20 11.01 4.44
N SER A 114 5.35 11.99 4.09
CA SER A 114 4.10 12.26 4.78
C SER A 114 2.89 11.60 4.12
N TRP A 115 3.11 10.65 3.20
CA TRP A 115 2.05 10.05 2.39
C TRP A 115 1.61 8.71 2.96
N VAL A 116 0.30 8.49 2.98
CA VAL A 116 -0.31 7.18 3.26
C VAL A 116 -0.66 6.48 1.94
N GLN A 117 -1.02 7.27 0.93
CA GLN A 117 -1.36 6.80 -0.41
C GLN A 117 -0.84 7.80 -1.44
N LEU A 118 -0.57 7.33 -2.65
CA LEU A 118 -0.34 8.16 -3.82
C LEU A 118 -1.13 7.59 -4.99
N TYR A 119 -1.96 8.42 -5.62
CA TYR A 119 -2.69 8.08 -6.84
C TYR A 119 -2.03 8.74 -8.03
N ILE A 120 -1.97 8.00 -9.15
CA ILE A 120 -1.52 8.51 -10.44
C ILE A 120 -2.72 8.46 -11.38
N ASP A 121 -2.99 9.58 -12.04
CA ASP A 121 -4.00 9.70 -13.08
C ASP A 121 -3.31 10.19 -14.35
N MET A 122 -3.24 9.32 -15.36
CA MET A 122 -2.55 9.60 -16.61
C MET A 122 -3.38 10.48 -17.55
N GLU A 123 -4.70 10.45 -17.42
CA GLU A 123 -5.60 11.27 -18.23
C GLU A 123 -5.57 12.71 -17.74
N ALA A 124 -5.56 12.92 -16.43
CA ALA A 124 -5.39 14.23 -15.81
C ALA A 124 -3.92 14.69 -15.75
N GLY A 125 -2.95 13.79 -15.94
CA GLY A 125 -1.53 14.07 -15.78
C GLY A 125 -1.15 14.42 -14.33
N ALA A 126 -1.81 13.79 -13.36
CA ALA A 126 -1.78 14.19 -11.96
C ALA A 126 -1.22 13.12 -11.02
N PHE A 127 -0.50 13.60 -10.00
CA PHE A 127 -0.07 12.84 -8.83
C PHE A 127 -0.83 13.37 -7.62
N VAL A 128 -1.69 12.55 -7.02
CA VAL A 128 -2.59 12.95 -5.94
C VAL A 128 -2.21 12.21 -4.66
N PRO A 129 -1.40 12.81 -3.77
CA PRO A 129 -1.06 12.19 -2.50
C PRO A 129 -2.21 12.30 -1.49
N VAL A 130 -2.39 11.25 -0.69
CA VAL A 130 -3.18 11.31 0.54
C VAL A 130 -2.21 11.42 1.70
N LEU A 131 -2.26 12.54 2.41
CA LEU A 131 -1.34 12.82 3.51
C LEU A 131 -1.73 12.04 4.77
N ALA A 132 -0.74 11.74 5.59
CA ALA A 132 -0.92 11.20 6.93
C ALA A 132 -1.43 12.33 7.83
N THR A 133 -2.73 12.30 8.14
CA THR A 133 -3.38 13.24 9.04
C THR A 133 -4.29 12.48 10.00
N PRO A 134 -4.71 13.10 11.11
CA PRO A 134 -5.71 12.50 11.98
C PRO A 134 -7.01 12.17 11.24
N GLU A 135 -7.47 12.99 10.27
CA GLU A 135 -8.68 12.68 9.50
C GLU A 135 -8.50 11.44 8.61
N THR A 136 -7.37 11.31 7.93
CA THR A 136 -7.14 10.20 7.00
C THR A 136 -6.95 8.87 7.73
N LEU A 137 -6.37 8.88 8.94
CA LEU A 137 -6.14 7.68 9.73
C LEU A 137 -7.33 7.28 10.63
N LYS A 138 -8.19 8.21 11.06
CA LYS A 138 -9.40 7.93 11.87
C LYS A 138 -10.30 6.80 11.31
N PRO A 139 -10.72 6.80 10.03
CA PRO A 139 -11.57 5.73 9.49
C PRO A 139 -10.83 4.39 9.40
N LEU A 140 -9.51 4.43 9.23
CA LEU A 140 -8.66 3.24 9.12
C LEU A 140 -8.42 2.58 10.48
N LYS A 141 -8.44 3.36 11.57
CA LYS A 141 -8.41 2.85 12.96
C LYS A 141 -9.64 2.00 13.31
N LYS A 142 -10.83 2.34 12.80
CA LYS A 142 -12.10 1.67 13.19
C LYS A 142 -12.30 0.27 12.58
N ARG A 143 -11.52 -0.13 11.58
CA ARG A 143 -11.78 -1.36 10.79
C ARG A 143 -11.33 -2.67 11.46
N LYS A 144 -10.74 -2.65 12.66
CA LYS A 144 -10.43 -3.86 13.45
C LYS A 144 -11.34 -4.00 14.67
N GLY A 145 -12.56 -4.48 14.41
CA GLY A 145 -13.48 -5.05 15.41
C GLY A 145 -13.72 -6.56 15.19
N GLY A 146 -12.79 -7.26 14.51
CA GLY A 146 -12.86 -8.70 14.29
C GLY A 146 -12.21 -9.44 15.46
N SER A 147 -13.04 -10.01 16.33
CA SER A 147 -12.68 -10.83 17.47
C SER A 147 -11.70 -11.96 17.09
N HIS A 148 -10.51 -11.96 17.70
CA HIS A 148 -9.78 -13.19 17.93
C HIS A 148 -10.56 -14.01 18.96
N GLY A 149 -11.50 -14.82 18.46
CA GLY A 149 -12.11 -15.88 19.26
C GLY A 149 -11.03 -16.90 19.62
N GLN A 150 -10.69 -16.98 20.90
CA GLN A 150 -9.90 -18.08 21.44
C GLN A 150 -10.55 -19.42 21.06
N PRO A 151 -9.77 -20.44 20.68
CA PRO A 151 -10.31 -21.79 20.54
C PRO A 151 -10.75 -22.27 21.92
N LYS A 152 -12.06 -22.53 22.07
CA LYS A 152 -12.57 -23.23 23.25
C LYS A 152 -12.03 -24.66 23.21
N ARG A 153 -11.43 -25.06 24.34
CA ARG A 153 -11.04 -26.44 24.65
C ARG A 153 -12.25 -27.36 24.72
#